data_AF-A0A167WJV3-F1
#
_entry.id   AF-A0A167WJV3-F1
#
_cell.length_a   1.000
_cell.length_b   1.000
_cell.length_c   1.000
_cell.angle_alpha   90.00
_cell.angle_beta   90.00
_cell.angle_gamma   90.00
#
_symmetry.space_group_name_H-M   'P 1'
#
loop_
_entity.id
_entity.type
_entity.pdbx_description
1 polymer ?
#
loop_
_entity_poly.entity_id
_entity_poly.type
_entity_poly.pdbx_seq_one_letter_code
_entity_poly.pdbx_strand_id
1 'polypeptide(L)'
;MPLALLLVSLSLLQGCIAPAVSDVIANLTPPFLDTDISLASSNSTSDTCKDIDNCRTIVGIVTSCIATIFACVWVAVRPNIPGPNQSWISRQTESAKVVVVTLLVPEWVLAWAVRQFLQARVYTKELEAARVEAAEEATVQHHRNSTQKGSTARYSSGDREGDQTHEIRLEEQSTSQDNLGKTMFPLENTDVLALVKSRALVPPTSDEIRDRCKGDSLSKTIAIFQALWFVTQCIARRVDNLVITNLEIMTLAYTVITVAMYAAWWYKPLNVHCPIRVKGDADGGLPQPFKPGHIIDYVIGDQDYHIRLSGEKRVPTFWSSCCHWNSDRPLYADIIALMVAMVFGAVHCAAWSYVFPSLEQQRMWRVCALAIAAIPLPMAAAFAVFNPFFTGTRRGIFNYIQNIYMPLGALLYIIARVLLLVLTITTLRDLPPSAYQTVQWTTWIPHV
;
A
#
# COMPACT_ATOMS: atom_id res chain seq x y z
N MET A 1 -0.06 -12.77 13.22
CA MET A 1 -0.59 -12.32 11.91
C MET A 1 -0.95 -13.47 10.95
N PRO A 2 -0.13 -14.52 10.72
CA PRO A 2 -0.51 -15.57 9.75
C PRO A 2 -1.73 -16.38 10.20
N LEU A 3 -1.91 -16.60 11.51
CA LEU A 3 -3.07 -17.32 12.06
C LEU A 3 -4.40 -16.57 11.86
N ALA A 4 -4.43 -15.26 12.06
CA ALA A 4 -5.65 -14.47 11.86
C ALA A 4 -6.06 -14.43 10.39
N LEU A 5 -5.10 -14.28 9.48
CA LEU A 5 -5.33 -14.38 8.03
C LEU A 5 -5.80 -15.79 7.63
N LEU A 6 -5.19 -16.83 8.18
CA LEU A 6 -5.61 -18.22 7.94
C LEU A 6 -7.04 -18.47 8.44
N LEU A 7 -7.38 -17.99 9.63
CA LEU A 7 -8.72 -18.13 10.20
C LEU A 7 -9.76 -17.33 9.40
N VAL A 8 -9.42 -16.13 8.92
CA VAL A 8 -10.26 -15.36 8.00
C VAL A 8 -10.42 -16.11 6.68
N SER A 9 -9.34 -16.60 6.07
CA SER A 9 -9.38 -17.36 4.83
C SER A 9 -10.22 -18.63 4.95
N LEU A 10 -10.07 -19.39 6.04
CA LEU A 10 -10.88 -20.59 6.34
C LEU A 10 -12.35 -20.23 6.55
N SER A 11 -12.62 -19.16 7.30
CA SER A 11 -13.99 -18.67 7.55
C SER A 11 -14.68 -18.19 6.28
N LEU A 12 -13.94 -17.51 5.38
CA LEU A 12 -14.43 -17.07 4.08
C LEU A 12 -14.64 -18.24 3.12
N LEU A 13 -13.74 -19.23 3.11
CA LEU A 13 -13.90 -20.46 2.32
C LEU A 13 -15.19 -21.22 2.70
N GLN A 14 -15.48 -21.26 4.00
CA GLN A 14 -16.71 -21.87 4.51
C GLN A 14 -17.95 -21.03 4.20
N GLY A 15 -17.81 -19.72 3.98
CA GLY A 15 -18.85 -18.82 3.44
C GLY A 15 -19.22 -19.12 1.99
N CYS A 16 -18.26 -19.53 1.16
CA CYS A 16 -18.51 -19.93 -0.23
C CYS A 16 -19.31 -21.24 -0.34
N ILE A 17 -19.25 -22.10 0.68
CA ILE A 17 -19.82 -23.46 0.66
C ILE A 17 -21.12 -23.54 1.46
N ALA A 18 -21.32 -22.69 2.48
CA ALA A 18 -22.53 -22.71 3.30
C ALA A 18 -23.73 -22.10 2.54
N PRO A 19 -24.90 -22.78 2.52
CA PRO A 19 -26.13 -22.16 2.02
C PRO A 19 -26.43 -20.90 2.84
N ALA A 20 -27.06 -19.93 2.17
CA ALA A 20 -27.61 -18.76 2.84
C ALA A 20 -28.43 -19.23 4.05
N VAL A 21 -28.26 -18.59 5.22
CA VAL A 21 -29.23 -18.75 6.31
C VAL A 21 -30.58 -18.38 5.69
N SER A 22 -31.39 -19.41 5.46
CA SER A 22 -32.57 -19.32 4.61
C SER A 22 -33.76 -18.98 5.50
N ASP A 23 -34.20 -17.73 5.46
CA ASP A 23 -35.58 -17.36 5.85
C ASP A 23 -36.60 -17.75 4.75
N VAL A 24 -36.20 -18.59 3.79
CA VAL A 24 -37.03 -19.03 2.64
C VAL A 24 -38.25 -19.86 3.06
N ILE A 25 -38.34 -20.31 4.32
CA ILE A 25 -39.52 -21.04 4.81
C ILE A 25 -40.69 -20.09 5.16
N ALA A 26 -40.48 -18.78 5.32
CA ALA A 26 -41.55 -17.87 5.75
C ALA A 26 -42.50 -17.40 4.62
N ASN A 27 -42.15 -17.57 3.33
CA ASN A 27 -42.89 -16.93 2.22
C ASN A 27 -43.58 -17.89 1.23
N LEU A 28 -43.83 -19.14 1.62
CA LEU A 28 -44.65 -20.06 0.83
C LEU A 28 -45.83 -20.58 1.65
N THR A 29 -46.83 -19.73 1.89
CA THR A 29 -48.18 -20.17 2.26
C THR A 29 -49.16 -19.75 1.16
N PRO A 30 -49.85 -20.69 0.48
CA PRO A 30 -50.96 -20.35 -0.41
C PRO A 30 -52.16 -19.83 0.41
N PRO A 31 -53.06 -19.03 -0.20
CA PRO A 31 -54.26 -18.59 0.50
C PRO A 31 -55.25 -19.76 0.60
N PHE A 32 -56.05 -19.75 1.67
CA PHE A 32 -57.17 -20.67 2.00
C PHE A 32 -56.82 -21.95 2.80
N LEU A 33 -56.98 -21.90 4.12
CA LEU A 33 -58.16 -22.41 4.84
C LEU A 33 -58.07 -22.06 6.33
N ASP A 34 -59.13 -21.48 6.89
CA ASP A 34 -59.33 -21.30 8.33
C ASP A 34 -59.46 -22.66 9.02
N THR A 35 -58.71 -22.89 10.10
CA THR A 35 -59.18 -23.73 11.21
C THR A 35 -58.39 -23.44 12.50
N ASP A 36 -59.12 -22.99 13.52
CA ASP A 36 -58.66 -22.78 14.89
C ASP A 36 -58.06 -24.06 15.50
N ILE A 37 -56.78 -24.03 15.88
CA ILE A 37 -56.25 -24.83 17.00
C ILE A 37 -55.25 -23.97 17.77
N SER A 38 -55.68 -23.50 18.94
CA SER A 38 -54.80 -22.98 19.98
C SER A 38 -53.99 -24.13 20.60
N LEU A 39 -52.69 -24.18 20.35
CA LEU A 39 -51.75 -24.84 21.25
C LEU A 39 -50.55 -23.92 21.48
N ALA A 40 -50.51 -23.32 22.66
CA ALA A 40 -49.39 -22.55 23.13
C ALA A 40 -48.16 -23.46 23.26
N SER A 41 -47.20 -23.23 22.37
CA SER A 41 -45.81 -23.69 22.48
C SER A 41 -44.94 -22.47 22.22
N SER A 42 -44.68 -21.72 23.28
CA SER A 42 -43.77 -20.59 23.32
C SER A 42 -42.32 -21.07 23.10
N ASN A 43 -41.92 -21.23 21.85
CA ASN A 43 -40.53 -21.04 21.47
C ASN A 43 -40.41 -19.59 21.02
N SER A 44 -40.03 -18.71 21.95
CA SER A 44 -39.61 -17.36 21.63
C SER A 44 -38.31 -17.45 20.82
N THR A 45 -38.40 -17.52 19.49
CA THR A 45 -37.30 -17.02 18.67
C THR A 45 -37.22 -15.53 18.98
N SER A 46 -36.16 -15.12 19.66
CA SER A 46 -35.89 -13.73 20.01
C SER A 46 -35.46 -12.95 18.76
N ASP A 47 -36.33 -12.90 17.75
CA ASP A 47 -36.02 -12.34 16.42
C ASP A 47 -36.03 -10.81 16.37
N THR A 48 -36.28 -10.15 17.50
CA THR A 48 -36.37 -8.70 17.57
C THR A 48 -35.35 -8.11 18.52
N CYS A 49 -34.43 -7.33 17.95
CA CYS A 49 -33.80 -6.21 18.63
C CYS A 49 -34.91 -5.29 19.17
N LYS A 50 -35.29 -5.45 20.44
CA LYS A 50 -36.35 -4.63 21.08
C LYS A 50 -35.78 -3.42 21.83
N ASP A 51 -34.49 -3.42 22.11
CA ASP A 51 -33.80 -2.38 22.86
C ASP A 51 -32.72 -1.74 21.98
N ILE A 52 -32.96 -0.50 21.55
CA ILE A 52 -32.10 0.23 20.61
C ILE A 52 -30.70 0.48 21.18
N ASP A 53 -30.56 0.54 22.50
CA ASP A 53 -29.29 0.85 23.18
C ASP A 53 -28.34 -0.36 23.19
N ASN A 54 -28.90 -1.57 23.07
CA ASN A 54 -28.14 -2.82 23.03
C ASN A 54 -27.99 -3.40 21.63
N CYS A 55 -28.44 -2.66 20.60
CA CYS A 55 -28.45 -3.12 19.23
C CYS A 55 -27.40 -2.46 18.35
N ARG A 56 -27.00 -3.22 17.34
CA ARG A 56 -26.12 -2.73 16.30
C ARG A 56 -26.95 -1.90 15.32
N THR A 57 -26.51 -0.68 15.03
CA THR A 57 -27.20 0.24 14.10
C THR A 57 -26.47 0.32 12.76
N ILE A 58 -27.17 0.68 11.66
CA ILE A 58 -26.52 0.91 10.35
C ILE A 58 -25.37 1.91 10.48
N VAL A 59 -25.58 3.00 11.23
CA VAL A 59 -24.55 4.00 11.49
C VAL A 59 -23.33 3.36 12.14
N GLY A 60 -23.51 2.50 13.16
CA GLY A 60 -22.42 1.76 13.79
C GLY A 60 -21.70 0.78 12.84
N ILE A 61 -22.43 0.11 11.94
CA ILE A 61 -21.83 -0.75 10.89
C ILE A 61 -20.94 0.09 9.98
N VAL A 62 -21.49 1.18 9.45
CA VAL A 62 -20.83 2.06 8.48
C VAL A 62 -19.63 2.74 9.10
N THR A 63 -19.76 3.32 10.30
CA THR A 63 -18.64 3.99 10.98
C THR A 63 -17.52 3.02 11.31
N SER A 64 -17.84 1.82 11.81
CA SER A 64 -16.83 0.79 12.07
C SER A 64 -16.09 0.36 10.80
N CYS A 65 -16.81 0.16 9.69
CA CYS A 65 -16.20 -0.21 8.41
C CYS A 65 -15.33 0.91 7.84
N ILE A 66 -15.83 2.15 7.80
CA ILE A 66 -15.09 3.31 7.29
C ILE A 66 -13.87 3.61 8.16
N ALA A 67 -14.01 3.58 9.49
CA ALA A 67 -12.90 3.79 10.42
C ALA A 67 -11.82 2.72 10.24
N THR A 68 -12.21 1.46 10.05
CA THR A 68 -11.27 0.37 9.81
C THR A 68 -10.57 0.49 8.46
N ILE A 69 -11.31 0.76 7.38
CA ILE A 69 -10.72 1.01 6.05
C ILE A 69 -9.75 2.18 6.12
N PHE A 70 -10.17 3.31 6.71
CA PHE A 70 -9.34 4.49 6.86
C PHE A 70 -8.08 4.18 7.67
N ALA A 71 -8.20 3.58 8.86
CA ALA A 71 -7.06 3.26 9.71
C ALA A 71 -6.07 2.32 9.00
N CYS A 72 -6.55 1.27 8.34
CA CYS A 72 -5.70 0.31 7.65
C CYS A 72 -5.02 0.91 6.41
N VAL A 73 -5.78 1.62 5.57
CA VAL A 73 -5.25 2.22 4.34
C VAL A 73 -4.31 3.38 4.66
N TRP A 74 -4.70 4.27 5.58
CA TRP A 74 -3.90 5.45 5.95
C TRP A 74 -2.54 5.06 6.56
N VAL A 75 -2.52 4.03 7.39
CA VAL A 75 -1.26 3.54 8.00
C VAL A 75 -0.43 2.71 7.01
N ALA A 76 -1.08 1.96 6.11
CA ALA A 76 -0.38 1.17 5.12
C ALA A 76 0.28 2.04 4.04
N VAL A 77 -0.44 3.06 3.54
CA VAL A 77 0.04 3.94 2.46
C VAL A 77 1.21 4.79 2.95
N ARG A 78 2.35 4.67 2.26
CA ARG A 78 3.55 5.47 2.54
C ARG A 78 3.90 6.36 1.35
N PRO A 79 3.48 7.64 1.36
CA PRO A 79 3.78 8.57 0.28
C PRO A 79 5.29 8.77 0.09
N ASN A 80 5.67 9.19 -1.12
CA ASN A 80 7.05 9.63 -1.40
C ASN A 80 7.37 10.97 -0.71
N ILE A 81 8.66 11.27 -0.59
CA ILE A 81 9.17 12.43 0.16
C ILE A 81 8.60 13.74 -0.44
N PRO A 82 8.07 14.65 0.40
CA PRO A 82 7.50 15.91 -0.08
C PRO A 82 8.58 16.85 -0.63
N GLY A 83 8.14 17.82 -1.44
CA GLY A 83 9.02 18.89 -1.91
C GLY A 83 9.42 19.84 -0.77
N PRO A 84 10.57 20.53 -0.87
CA PRO A 84 11.12 21.36 0.22
C PRO A 84 10.22 22.54 0.63
N ASN A 85 9.44 23.08 -0.32
CA ASN A 85 8.54 24.21 -0.10
C ASN A 85 7.06 23.78 -0.23
N GLN A 86 6.76 22.49 -0.07
CA GLN A 86 5.41 21.98 -0.23
C GLN A 86 4.56 22.30 1.01
N SER A 87 3.44 23.01 0.80
CA SER A 87 2.52 23.35 1.89
C SER A 87 1.91 22.10 2.54
N TRP A 88 1.51 22.21 3.81
CA TRP A 88 0.85 21.11 4.51
C TRP A 88 -0.40 20.62 3.78
N ILE A 89 -1.23 21.54 3.27
CA ILE A 89 -2.44 21.20 2.50
C ILE A 89 -2.07 20.40 1.25
N SER A 90 -1.05 20.85 0.50
CA SER A 90 -0.59 20.11 -0.68
C SER A 90 -0.07 18.72 -0.34
N ARG A 91 0.52 18.52 0.85
CA ARG A 91 0.93 17.18 1.28
C ARG A 91 -0.27 16.28 1.56
N GLN A 92 -1.29 16.81 2.25
CA GLN A 92 -2.49 16.05 2.54
C GLN A 92 -3.28 15.70 1.28
N THR A 93 -3.35 16.59 0.28
CA THR A 93 -4.03 16.28 -0.99
C THR A 93 -3.33 15.16 -1.74
N GLU A 94 -1.99 15.09 -1.68
CA GLU A 94 -1.23 14.02 -2.31
C GLU A 94 -1.40 12.68 -1.60
N SER A 95 -1.41 12.67 -0.27
CA SER A 95 -1.78 11.48 0.51
C SER A 95 -3.20 11.02 0.19
N ALA A 96 -4.17 11.96 0.14
CA ALA A 96 -5.56 11.65 -0.18
C ALA A 96 -5.73 11.06 -1.59
N LYS A 97 -4.98 11.54 -2.59
CA LYS A 97 -4.96 10.93 -3.94
C LYS A 97 -4.55 9.47 -3.88
N VAL A 98 -3.50 9.14 -3.14
CA VAL A 98 -3.04 7.75 -3.00
C VAL A 98 -4.08 6.89 -2.29
N VAL A 99 -4.74 7.41 -1.26
CA VAL A 99 -5.84 6.71 -0.57
C VAL A 99 -6.98 6.40 -1.55
N VAL A 100 -7.43 7.37 -2.35
CA VAL A 100 -8.48 7.17 -3.36
C VAL A 100 -8.07 6.12 -4.39
N VAL A 101 -6.84 6.19 -4.91
CA VAL A 101 -6.31 5.18 -5.84
C VAL A 101 -6.25 3.81 -5.17
N THR A 102 -5.89 3.74 -3.88
CA THR A 102 -5.87 2.49 -3.10
C THR A 102 -7.27 1.90 -2.92
N LEU A 103 -8.32 2.70 -2.86
CA LEU A 103 -9.69 2.17 -2.80
C LEU A 103 -10.11 1.55 -4.16
N LEU A 104 -9.72 2.18 -5.26
CA LEU A 104 -10.09 1.70 -6.60
C LEU A 104 -9.24 0.50 -7.05
N VAL A 105 -7.91 0.63 -6.95
CA VAL A 105 -6.90 -0.30 -7.47
C VAL A 105 -5.80 -0.56 -6.42
N PRO A 106 -6.14 -1.17 -5.26
CA PRO A 106 -5.17 -1.42 -4.19
C PRO A 106 -4.01 -2.31 -4.62
N GLU A 107 -4.23 -3.21 -5.57
CA GLU A 107 -3.18 -4.09 -6.14
C GLU A 107 -2.15 -3.31 -6.95
N TRP A 108 -2.54 -2.25 -7.67
CA TRP A 108 -1.59 -1.40 -8.37
C TRP A 108 -0.71 -0.61 -7.39
N VAL A 109 -1.29 -0.16 -6.27
CA VAL A 109 -0.55 0.47 -5.16
C VAL A 109 0.38 -0.54 -4.47
N LEU A 110 -0.06 -1.80 -4.32
CA LEU A 110 0.77 -2.89 -3.82
C LEU A 110 1.95 -3.19 -4.76
N ALA A 111 1.73 -3.23 -6.08
CA ALA A 111 2.80 -3.41 -7.06
C ALA A 111 3.85 -2.31 -6.91
N TRP A 112 3.41 -1.06 -6.81
CA TRP A 112 4.28 0.08 -6.51
C TRP A 112 5.08 -0.10 -5.19
N ALA A 113 4.43 -0.57 -4.12
CA ALA A 113 5.09 -0.86 -2.85
C ALA A 113 6.17 -1.95 -2.97
N VAL A 114 5.86 -3.05 -3.66
CA VAL A 114 6.78 -4.17 -3.87
C VAL A 114 7.96 -3.74 -4.75
N ARG A 115 7.74 -2.94 -5.80
CA ARG A 115 8.81 -2.36 -6.63
C ARG A 115 9.78 -1.54 -5.79
N GLN A 116 9.28 -0.65 -4.95
CA GLN A 116 10.10 0.13 -4.04
C GLN A 116 10.90 -0.76 -3.07
N PHE A 117 10.28 -1.82 -2.54
CA PHE A 117 10.96 -2.77 -1.67
C PHE A 117 12.09 -3.51 -2.38
N LEU A 118 11.84 -4.06 -3.57
CA LEU A 118 12.84 -4.78 -4.36
C LEU A 118 14.01 -3.87 -4.78
N GLN A 119 13.69 -2.66 -5.24
CA GLN A 119 14.68 -1.68 -5.67
C GLN A 119 15.54 -1.19 -4.50
N ALA A 120 14.94 -0.92 -3.34
CA ALA A 120 15.67 -0.49 -2.14
C ALA A 120 16.75 -1.50 -1.72
N ARG A 121 16.49 -2.81 -1.84
CA ARG A 121 17.48 -3.86 -1.52
C ARG A 121 18.70 -3.82 -2.43
N VAL A 122 18.53 -3.43 -3.69
CA VAL A 122 19.64 -3.27 -4.63
C VAL A 122 20.44 -2.02 -4.27
N TYR A 123 19.76 -0.90 -4.03
CA TYR A 123 20.41 0.34 -3.62
C TYR A 123 21.18 0.22 -2.30
N THR A 124 20.68 -0.54 -1.32
CA THR A 124 21.44 -0.81 -0.09
C THR A 124 22.79 -1.47 -0.39
N LYS A 125 22.85 -2.43 -1.33
CA LYS A 125 24.09 -3.11 -1.69
C LYS A 125 25.04 -2.18 -2.45
N GLU A 126 24.53 -1.42 -3.41
CA GLU A 126 25.33 -0.48 -4.21
C GLU A 126 25.90 0.65 -3.35
N LEU A 127 25.10 1.21 -2.45
CA LEU A 127 25.54 2.26 -1.52
C LEU A 127 26.58 1.74 -0.53
N GLU A 128 26.43 0.51 -0.03
CA GLU A 128 27.42 -0.10 0.86
C GLU A 128 28.74 -0.36 0.13
N ALA A 129 28.70 -0.89 -1.10
CA ALA A 129 29.89 -1.07 -1.92
C ALA A 129 30.60 0.26 -2.19
N ALA A 130 29.86 1.31 -2.57
CA ALA A 130 30.40 2.66 -2.77
C ALA A 130 31.03 3.23 -1.50
N ARG A 131 30.45 2.96 -0.32
CA ARG A 131 30.97 3.38 0.98
C ARG A 131 32.30 2.70 1.31
N VAL A 132 32.42 1.40 1.03
CA VAL A 132 33.65 0.62 1.24
C VAL A 132 34.76 1.07 0.28
N GLU A 133 34.44 1.24 -1.01
CA GLU A 133 35.38 1.76 -2.01
C GLU A 133 35.93 3.13 -1.59
N ALA A 134 35.05 4.05 -1.20
CA ALA A 134 35.46 5.34 -0.68
C ALA A 134 36.32 5.23 0.59
N ALA A 135 36.03 4.27 1.47
CA ALA A 135 36.80 4.00 2.70
C ALA A 135 38.25 3.55 2.40
N GLU A 136 38.40 2.61 1.47
CA GLU A 136 39.68 2.08 1.01
C GLU A 136 40.54 3.15 0.35
N GLU A 137 39.95 3.95 -0.56
CA GLU A 137 40.67 5.00 -1.27
C GLU A 137 41.33 6.02 -0.34
N ALA A 138 40.65 6.46 0.73
CA ALA A 138 41.27 7.39 1.66
C ALA A 138 42.30 6.72 2.59
N THR A 139 42.15 5.44 2.89
CA THR A 139 43.17 4.69 3.64
C THR A 139 44.47 4.61 2.84
N VAL A 140 44.36 4.28 1.54
CA VAL A 140 45.50 4.27 0.60
C VAL A 140 46.13 5.66 0.49
N GLN A 141 45.30 6.70 0.34
CA GLN A 141 45.78 8.07 0.24
C GLN A 141 46.49 8.53 1.52
N HIS A 142 45.97 8.17 2.69
CA HIS A 142 46.61 8.45 3.98
C HIS A 142 47.97 7.74 4.10
N HIS A 143 48.05 6.45 3.73
CA HIS A 143 49.32 5.72 3.72
C HIS A 143 50.34 6.34 2.75
N ARG A 144 49.92 6.73 1.55
CA ARG A 144 50.79 7.41 0.58
C ARG A 144 51.33 8.74 1.12
N ASN A 145 50.45 9.56 1.71
CA ASN A 145 50.83 10.83 2.33
C ASN A 145 51.77 10.64 3.53
N SER A 146 51.54 9.62 4.36
CA SER A 146 52.41 9.31 5.51
C SER A 146 53.80 8.82 5.09
N THR A 147 53.90 8.02 4.02
CA THR A 147 55.17 7.52 3.46
C THR A 147 55.97 8.66 2.85
N GLN A 148 55.29 9.59 2.15
CA GLN A 148 55.92 10.78 1.60
C GLN A 148 56.40 11.72 2.72
N LYS A 149 55.58 11.97 3.75
CA LYS A 149 55.95 12.82 4.90
C LYS A 149 57.08 12.21 5.73
N GLY A 150 57.12 10.89 5.89
CA GLY A 150 58.24 10.16 6.53
C GLY A 150 59.53 10.16 5.71
N SER A 151 59.43 10.28 4.38
CA SER A 151 60.58 10.46 3.48
C SER A 151 61.10 11.90 3.51
N THR A 152 60.22 12.90 3.59
CA THR A 152 60.60 14.32 3.74
C THR A 152 61.14 14.64 5.14
N ALA A 153 60.60 14.01 6.19
CA ALA A 153 61.07 14.17 7.57
C ALA A 153 62.47 13.56 7.79
N ARG A 154 62.85 12.53 7.01
CA ARG A 154 64.21 11.96 7.04
C ARG A 154 65.27 12.89 6.43
N TYR A 155 64.87 13.99 5.81
CA TYR A 155 65.77 15.03 5.28
C TYR A 155 65.77 16.33 6.10
N SER A 156 64.95 16.44 7.14
CA SER A 156 64.89 17.65 7.96
C SER A 156 64.90 17.29 9.44
N SER A 157 66.10 16.93 9.92
CA SER A 157 66.43 17.00 11.35
C SER A 157 66.82 18.44 11.66
N GLY A 158 65.93 19.17 12.30
CA GLY A 158 66.15 20.54 12.73
C GLY A 158 64.98 20.99 13.58
N ASP A 159 65.26 21.14 14.87
CA ASP A 159 64.40 21.52 15.99
C ASP A 159 63.21 22.44 15.65
N ARG A 160 62.04 22.14 16.23
CA ARG A 160 61.30 23.10 17.06
C ARG A 160 60.09 22.48 17.75
N GLU A 161 60.11 22.69 19.05
CA GLU A 161 59.06 22.57 20.06
C GLU A 161 57.91 23.56 19.77
N GLY A 162 56.67 23.16 20.02
CA GLY A 162 55.49 23.99 19.78
C GLY A 162 54.18 23.23 19.98
N ASP A 163 53.71 23.26 21.22
CA ASP A 163 52.37 22.88 21.67
C ASP A 163 51.29 23.70 20.94
N GLN A 164 50.28 23.04 20.36
CA GLN A 164 48.97 23.62 20.07
C GLN A 164 47.95 22.53 19.69
N THR A 165 47.17 22.11 20.68
CA THR A 165 45.88 21.43 20.53
C THR A 165 44.90 22.29 19.72
N HIS A 166 44.65 21.93 18.46
CA HIS A 166 43.57 22.51 17.67
C HIS A 166 42.27 21.72 17.92
N GLU A 167 41.48 22.27 18.84
CA GLU A 167 40.07 21.98 19.06
C GLU A 167 39.29 22.26 17.75
N ILE A 168 38.68 21.22 17.17
CA ILE A 168 37.86 21.32 15.96
C ILE A 168 36.53 21.99 16.34
N ARG A 169 36.51 23.32 16.26
CA ARG A 169 35.31 24.14 16.36
C ARG A 169 34.52 23.98 15.07
N LEU A 170 33.34 23.36 15.15
CA LEU A 170 32.33 23.41 14.10
C LEU A 170 31.87 24.87 13.95
N GLU A 171 32.40 25.57 12.95
CA GLU A 171 31.87 26.88 12.55
C GLU A 171 30.56 26.68 11.79
N GLU A 172 29.47 26.96 12.50
CA GLU A 172 28.15 27.20 11.97
C GLU A 172 28.16 28.53 11.18
N GLN A 173 28.60 28.46 9.92
CA GLN A 173 28.57 29.63 9.03
C GLN A 173 27.14 29.84 8.50
N SER A 174 26.37 30.58 9.29
CA SER A 174 25.17 31.27 8.84
C SER A 174 25.58 32.40 7.89
N THR A 175 25.38 32.18 6.59
CA THR A 175 25.36 33.28 5.61
C THR A 175 24.04 33.24 4.88
N SER A 176 23.12 34.02 5.42
CA SER A 176 21.95 34.53 4.74
C SER A 176 22.42 35.40 3.57
N GLN A 177 21.69 35.32 2.45
CA GLN A 177 21.68 36.27 1.31
C GLN A 177 22.51 35.87 0.08
N ASP A 178 21.94 34.94 -0.71
CA ASP A 178 21.65 35.14 -2.14
C ASP A 178 20.88 33.90 -2.68
N ASN A 179 19.57 33.86 -2.46
CA ASN A 179 18.69 32.75 -2.86
C ASN A 179 17.72 33.16 -3.97
N LEU A 180 18.23 33.71 -5.07
CA LEU A 180 17.46 33.93 -6.30
C LEU A 180 18.09 33.12 -7.43
N GLY A 181 17.74 31.84 -7.53
CA GLY A 181 18.03 31.04 -8.74
C GLY A 181 18.34 29.56 -8.56
N LYS A 182 18.71 29.06 -7.37
CA LYS A 182 19.03 27.63 -7.20
C LYS A 182 17.76 26.80 -7.01
N THR A 183 17.35 26.10 -8.06
CA THR A 183 16.24 25.15 -8.04
C THR A 183 16.62 23.89 -7.27
N MET A 184 15.78 23.49 -6.32
CA MET A 184 15.91 22.21 -5.62
C MET A 184 15.18 21.12 -6.39
N PHE A 185 15.86 20.01 -6.66
CA PHE A 185 15.30 18.83 -7.34
C PHE A 185 15.78 17.53 -6.67
N PRO A 186 15.02 16.42 -6.78
CA PRO A 186 15.47 15.11 -6.32
C PRO A 186 16.65 14.60 -7.14
N LEU A 187 17.61 13.96 -6.48
CA LEU A 187 18.77 13.35 -7.13
C LEU A 187 18.42 12.00 -7.74
N GLU A 188 19.02 11.69 -8.89
CA GLU A 188 19.00 10.34 -9.46
C GLU A 188 19.94 9.42 -8.68
N ASN A 189 19.71 8.11 -8.79
CA ASN A 189 20.50 7.14 -8.03
C ASN A 189 22.01 7.20 -8.35
N THR A 190 22.36 7.42 -9.63
CA THR A 190 23.75 7.56 -10.08
C THR A 190 24.44 8.76 -9.44
N ASP A 191 23.72 9.87 -9.28
CA ASP A 191 24.25 11.08 -8.63
C ASP A 191 24.48 10.84 -7.14
N VAL A 192 23.54 10.15 -6.48
CA VAL A 192 23.68 9.74 -5.08
C VAL A 192 24.91 8.84 -4.90
N LEU A 193 25.09 7.84 -5.76
CA LEU A 193 26.27 6.95 -5.72
C LEU A 193 27.58 7.73 -5.91
N ALA A 194 27.63 8.66 -6.86
CA ALA A 194 28.80 9.51 -7.09
C ALA A 194 29.14 10.37 -5.86
N LEU A 195 28.12 10.92 -5.18
CA LEU A 195 28.29 11.71 -3.95
C LEU A 195 28.78 10.86 -2.77
N VAL A 196 28.33 9.60 -2.67
CA VAL A 196 28.82 8.66 -1.65
C VAL A 196 30.28 8.27 -1.92
N LYS A 197 30.63 7.94 -3.17
CA LYS A 197 32.01 7.60 -3.57
C LYS A 197 32.99 8.75 -3.28
N SER A 198 32.59 9.98 -3.62
CA SER A 198 33.36 11.19 -3.34
C SER A 198 33.34 11.63 -1.86
N ARG A 199 32.62 10.90 -0.98
CA ARG A 199 32.41 11.23 0.44
C ARG A 199 31.71 12.57 0.70
N ALA A 200 31.13 13.19 -0.32
CA ALA A 200 30.33 14.40 -0.20
C ALA A 200 28.95 14.14 0.45
N LEU A 201 28.50 12.88 0.42
CA LEU A 201 27.28 12.44 1.08
C LEU A 201 27.55 11.18 1.92
N VAL A 202 27.18 11.23 3.20
CA VAL A 202 27.12 10.05 4.05
C VAL A 202 25.67 9.55 4.05
N PRO A 203 25.38 8.34 3.54
CA PRO A 203 24.04 7.80 3.55
C PRO A 203 23.60 7.52 5.00
N PRO A 204 22.32 7.71 5.34
CA PRO A 204 21.82 7.48 6.68
C PRO A 204 21.96 6.00 7.06
N THR A 205 22.39 5.77 8.30
CA THR A 205 22.50 4.44 8.90
C THR A 205 21.12 3.81 9.10
N SER A 206 21.08 2.48 9.22
CA SER A 206 19.83 1.76 9.51
C SER A 206 19.17 2.22 10.82
N ASP A 207 19.97 2.68 11.79
CA ASP A 207 19.48 3.21 13.06
C ASP A 207 18.81 4.57 12.90
N GLU A 208 19.40 5.47 12.12
CA GLU A 208 18.78 6.76 11.79
C GLU A 208 17.46 6.60 11.02
N ILE A 209 17.42 5.67 10.06
CA ILE A 209 16.17 5.36 9.32
C ILE A 209 15.11 4.79 10.28
N ARG A 210 15.51 3.86 11.15
CA ARG A 210 14.61 3.24 12.12
C ARG A 210 14.07 4.26 13.13
N ASP A 211 14.88 5.23 13.53
CA ASP A 211 14.48 6.29 14.43
C ASP A 211 13.37 7.16 13.81
N ARG A 212 13.48 7.48 12.52
CA ARG A 212 12.41 8.17 11.77
C ARG A 212 11.11 7.36 11.72
N CYS A 213 11.18 6.02 11.71
CA CYS A 213 10.01 5.15 11.72
C CYS A 213 9.29 5.07 13.09
N LYS A 214 9.90 5.55 14.19
CA LYS A 214 9.32 5.48 15.55
C LYS A 214 8.16 6.46 15.76
N GLY A 215 8.19 7.63 15.10
CA GLY A 215 7.14 8.64 15.19
C GLY A 215 5.75 8.11 14.79
N ASP A 216 5.71 7.01 14.03
CA ASP A 216 4.48 6.38 13.54
C ASP A 216 4.04 5.17 14.37
N SER A 217 4.71 4.85 15.49
CA SER A 217 4.38 3.64 16.26
C SER A 217 2.97 3.69 16.84
N LEU A 218 2.53 4.87 17.29
CA LEU A 218 1.20 5.05 17.87
C LEU A 218 0.09 4.82 16.85
N SER A 219 0.17 5.47 15.67
CA SER A 219 -0.83 5.31 14.61
C SER A 219 -0.88 3.87 14.09
N LYS A 220 0.26 3.20 13.94
CA LYS A 220 0.35 1.78 13.59
C LYS A 220 -0.33 0.90 14.62
N THR A 221 -0.07 1.14 15.90
CA THR A 221 -0.63 0.36 17.00
C THR A 221 -2.15 0.48 17.01
N ILE A 222 -2.67 1.71 16.89
CA ILE A 222 -4.12 1.98 16.82
C ILE A 222 -4.73 1.28 15.61
N ALA A 223 -4.13 1.37 14.43
CA ALA A 223 -4.67 0.72 13.24
C ALA A 223 -4.67 -0.81 13.34
N ILE A 224 -3.63 -1.41 13.94
CA ILE A 224 -3.59 -2.85 14.20
C ILE A 224 -4.69 -3.25 15.18
N PHE A 225 -4.85 -2.53 16.29
CA PHE A 225 -5.93 -2.79 17.24
C PHE A 225 -7.31 -2.65 16.58
N GLN A 226 -7.54 -1.59 15.80
CA GLN A 226 -8.78 -1.38 15.06
C GLN A 226 -9.07 -2.53 14.09
N ALA A 227 -8.08 -2.95 13.30
CA ALA A 227 -8.21 -4.04 12.35
C ALA A 227 -8.48 -5.39 13.03
N LEU A 228 -7.73 -5.70 14.09
CA LEU A 228 -7.89 -6.94 14.85
C LEU A 228 -9.25 -6.98 15.56
N TRP A 229 -9.68 -5.87 16.14
CA TRP A 229 -11.00 -5.73 16.74
C TRP A 229 -12.08 -5.99 15.70
N PHE A 230 -12.02 -5.32 14.55
CA PHE A 230 -12.96 -5.49 13.46
C PHE A 230 -13.02 -6.95 12.95
N VAL A 231 -11.86 -7.56 12.69
CA VAL A 231 -11.79 -8.96 12.24
C VAL A 231 -12.37 -9.90 13.29
N THR A 232 -12.09 -9.67 14.58
CA THR A 232 -12.65 -10.46 15.69
C THR A 232 -14.17 -10.36 15.73
N GLN A 233 -14.73 -9.16 15.53
CA GLN A 233 -16.17 -8.95 15.42
C GLN A 233 -16.77 -9.73 14.25
N CYS A 234 -16.17 -9.67 13.05
CA CYS A 234 -16.65 -10.44 11.90
C CYS A 234 -16.60 -11.95 12.14
N ILE A 235 -15.52 -12.46 12.76
CA ILE A 235 -15.40 -13.89 13.10
C ILE A 235 -16.46 -14.29 14.12
N ALA A 236 -16.65 -13.51 15.18
CA ALA A 236 -17.66 -13.82 16.20
C ALA A 236 -19.07 -13.82 15.63
N ARG A 237 -19.41 -12.85 14.77
CA ARG A 237 -20.69 -12.85 14.02
C ARG A 237 -20.85 -14.13 13.19
N ARG A 238 -19.78 -14.59 12.55
CA ARG A 238 -19.82 -15.84 11.77
C ARG A 238 -20.10 -17.06 12.67
N VAL A 239 -19.44 -17.13 13.83
CA VAL A 239 -19.62 -18.22 14.82
C VAL A 239 -21.06 -18.23 15.36
N ASP A 240 -21.61 -17.06 15.65
CA ASP A 240 -22.98 -16.89 16.15
C ASP A 240 -24.05 -17.00 15.05
N ASN A 241 -23.67 -17.35 13.81
CA ASN A 241 -24.55 -17.40 12.63
C ASN A 241 -25.29 -16.09 12.33
N LEU A 242 -24.69 -14.96 12.70
CA LEU A 242 -25.19 -13.62 12.39
C LEU A 242 -24.71 -13.16 11.01
N VAL A 243 -25.54 -12.36 10.35
CA VAL A 243 -25.23 -11.84 9.02
C VAL A 243 -24.04 -10.88 9.09
N ILE A 244 -23.05 -11.11 8.22
CA ILE A 244 -21.98 -10.16 7.91
C ILE A 244 -22.44 -9.38 6.69
N THR A 245 -22.43 -8.05 6.75
CA THR A 245 -22.87 -7.20 5.65
C THR A 245 -21.85 -7.21 4.50
N ASN A 246 -22.28 -6.90 3.27
CA ASN A 246 -21.38 -6.77 2.13
C ASN A 246 -20.30 -5.69 2.34
N LEU A 247 -20.63 -4.63 3.08
CA LEU A 247 -19.65 -3.61 3.47
C LEU A 247 -18.56 -4.18 4.38
N GLU A 248 -18.93 -5.04 5.35
CA GLU A 248 -17.94 -5.72 6.19
C GLU A 248 -17.05 -6.68 5.40
N ILE A 249 -17.60 -7.42 4.43
CA ILE A 249 -16.82 -8.25 3.51
C ILE A 249 -15.82 -7.41 2.70
N MET A 250 -16.24 -6.24 2.22
CA MET A 250 -15.36 -5.29 1.55
C MET A 250 -14.26 -4.76 2.48
N THR A 251 -14.58 -4.44 3.72
CA THR A 251 -13.59 -4.05 4.72
C THR A 251 -12.59 -5.17 4.99
N LEU A 252 -13.04 -6.42 5.13
CA LEU A 252 -12.14 -7.59 5.28
C LEU A 252 -11.19 -7.72 4.07
N ALA A 253 -11.69 -7.54 2.84
CA ALA A 253 -10.84 -7.54 1.65
C ALA A 253 -9.76 -6.43 1.73
N TYR A 254 -10.14 -5.21 2.13
CA TYR A 254 -9.16 -4.13 2.35
C TYR A 254 -8.14 -4.46 3.46
N THR A 255 -8.55 -5.13 4.55
CA THR A 255 -7.59 -5.56 5.58
C THR A 255 -6.54 -6.52 5.03
N VAL A 256 -6.92 -7.46 4.15
CA VAL A 256 -5.99 -8.43 3.54
C VAL A 256 -4.94 -7.72 2.68
N ILE A 257 -5.37 -6.83 1.78
CA ILE A 257 -4.43 -6.17 0.87
C ILE A 257 -3.57 -5.10 1.58
N THR A 258 -4.12 -4.42 2.59
CA THR A 258 -3.34 -3.45 3.40
C THR A 258 -2.28 -4.12 4.25
N VAL A 259 -2.50 -5.36 4.72
CA VAL A 259 -1.43 -6.15 5.35
C VAL A 259 -0.29 -6.44 4.37
N ALA A 260 -0.59 -6.81 3.12
CA ALA A 260 0.43 -7.02 2.10
C ALA A 260 1.20 -5.73 1.77
N MET A 261 0.49 -4.60 1.61
CA MET A 261 1.13 -3.28 1.39
C MET A 261 2.02 -2.89 2.57
N TYR A 262 1.54 -3.09 3.79
CA TYR A 262 2.30 -2.80 5.01
C TYR A 262 3.56 -3.65 5.12
N ALA A 263 3.51 -4.92 4.72
CA ALA A 263 4.69 -5.79 4.67
C ALA A 263 5.72 -5.30 3.63
N ALA A 264 5.28 -4.91 2.43
CA ALA A 264 6.16 -4.36 1.40
C ALA A 264 6.82 -3.04 1.85
N TRP A 265 6.08 -2.19 2.56
CA TRP A 265 6.57 -0.91 3.08
C TRP A 265 7.07 -0.95 4.52
N TRP A 266 7.36 -2.13 5.08
CA TRP A 266 7.73 -2.24 6.49
C TRP A 266 8.91 -1.33 6.87
N TYR A 267 9.93 -1.29 6.02
CA TYR A 267 11.17 -0.53 6.22
C TYR A 267 11.15 0.89 5.62
N LYS A 268 10.08 1.28 4.92
CA LYS A 268 9.97 2.64 4.37
C LYS A 268 9.47 3.57 5.47
N PRO A 269 10.17 4.67 5.82
CA PRO A 269 9.68 5.61 6.82
C PRO A 269 8.38 6.28 6.37
N LEU A 270 7.45 6.48 7.31
CA LEU A 270 6.22 7.24 7.09
C LEU A 270 6.42 8.66 7.67
N ASN A 271 5.68 9.64 7.17
CA ASN A 271 5.74 11.04 7.64
C ASN A 271 7.10 11.75 7.60
N VAL A 272 7.96 11.44 6.63
CA VAL A 272 9.21 12.21 6.40
C VAL A 272 8.86 13.65 6.00
N HIS A 273 9.19 14.62 6.86
CA HIS A 273 8.84 16.03 6.63
C HIS A 273 9.83 16.77 5.74
N CYS A 274 11.12 16.42 5.80
CA CYS A 274 12.19 17.14 5.11
C CYS A 274 13.13 16.14 4.41
N PRO A 275 13.48 16.37 3.13
CA PRO A 275 14.55 15.62 2.47
C PRO A 275 15.92 16.00 3.03
N ILE A 276 16.89 15.08 2.91
CA ILE A 276 18.31 15.39 3.11
C ILE A 276 18.76 16.28 1.95
N ARG A 277 19.37 17.42 2.27
CA ARG A 277 19.82 18.39 1.28
C ARG A 277 21.31 18.23 1.04
N VAL A 278 21.71 18.17 -0.22
CA VAL A 278 23.11 18.16 -0.64
C VAL A 278 23.35 19.37 -1.52
N LYS A 279 24.46 20.08 -1.29
CA LYS A 279 24.89 21.16 -2.18
C LYS A 279 25.56 20.53 -3.40
N GLY A 280 25.14 20.94 -4.58
CA GLY A 280 25.76 20.56 -5.84
C GLY A 280 25.67 21.70 -6.85
N ASP A 281 26.50 21.61 -7.88
CA ASP A 281 26.58 22.58 -8.98
C ASP A 281 25.76 22.14 -10.20
N ALA A 282 24.91 21.11 -10.05
CA ALA A 282 24.09 20.59 -11.13
C ALA A 282 22.90 21.53 -11.41
N ASP A 283 22.76 21.91 -12.67
CA ASP A 283 21.62 22.68 -13.15
C ASP A 283 20.37 21.78 -13.25
N GLY A 284 19.25 22.27 -12.73
CA GLY A 284 17.97 21.59 -12.83
C GLY A 284 17.53 21.43 -14.30
N GLY A 285 16.95 20.28 -14.61
CA GLY A 285 16.35 20.03 -15.92
C GLY A 285 15.01 20.76 -16.09
N LEU A 286 14.49 20.76 -17.31
CA LEU A 286 13.10 21.13 -17.55
C LEU A 286 12.18 19.91 -17.31
N PRO A 287 11.01 20.10 -16.69
CA PRO A 287 10.03 19.03 -16.55
C PRO A 287 9.58 18.55 -17.93
N GLN A 288 9.41 17.24 -18.09
CA GLN A 288 8.87 16.67 -19.32
C GLN A 288 7.34 16.69 -19.28
N PRO A 289 6.66 17.21 -20.32
CA PRO A 289 5.20 17.20 -20.36
C PRO A 289 4.68 15.77 -20.58
N PHE A 290 3.54 15.46 -19.95
CA PHE A 290 2.81 14.23 -20.21
C PHE A 290 2.40 14.13 -21.68
N LYS A 291 2.58 12.95 -22.27
CA LYS A 291 2.10 12.63 -23.62
C LYS A 291 1.02 11.54 -23.52
N PRO A 292 -0.15 11.69 -24.18
CA PRO A 292 -1.22 10.69 -24.14
C PRO A 292 -0.77 9.27 -24.55
N GLY A 293 0.22 9.16 -25.44
CA GLY A 293 0.79 7.88 -25.87
C GLY A 293 1.47 7.07 -24.76
N HIS A 294 1.78 7.67 -23.61
CA HIS A 294 2.46 6.99 -22.49
C HIS A 294 1.46 6.34 -21.52
N ILE A 295 0.14 6.44 -21.75
CA ILE A 295 -0.86 5.98 -20.78
C ILE A 295 -0.73 4.50 -20.43
N ILE A 296 -0.28 3.68 -21.38
CA ILE A 296 -0.04 2.24 -21.15
C ILE A 296 1.03 2.05 -20.08
N ASP A 297 2.11 2.84 -20.11
CA ASP A 297 3.19 2.79 -19.12
C ASP A 297 2.67 3.14 -17.72
N TYR A 298 1.74 4.09 -17.60
CA TYR A 298 1.07 4.37 -16.33
C TYR A 298 0.15 3.22 -15.88
N VAL A 299 -0.57 2.57 -16.80
CA VAL A 299 -1.43 1.42 -16.49
C VAL A 299 -0.61 0.24 -15.95
N ILE A 300 0.52 -0.08 -16.58
CA ILE A 300 1.42 -1.14 -16.11
C ILE A 300 2.38 -0.67 -15.02
N GLY A 301 2.33 0.60 -14.60
CA GLY A 301 3.17 1.15 -13.53
C GLY A 301 4.60 1.55 -13.92
N ASP A 302 5.00 1.46 -15.19
CA ASP A 302 6.34 1.79 -15.72
C ASP A 302 6.55 3.28 -16.02
N GLN A 303 5.74 4.17 -15.46
CA GLN A 303 5.84 5.62 -15.69
C GLN A 303 7.22 6.22 -15.34
N ASP A 304 8.03 5.54 -14.53
CA ASP A 304 9.35 5.99 -14.11
C ASP A 304 10.28 6.27 -15.31
N TYR A 305 10.09 5.56 -16.44
CA TYR A 305 10.85 5.76 -17.66
C TYR A 305 10.71 7.18 -18.26
N HIS A 306 9.54 7.79 -18.07
CA HIS A 306 9.23 9.11 -18.65
C HIS A 306 9.58 10.27 -17.73
N ILE A 307 10.09 9.98 -16.54
CA ILE A 307 10.33 10.96 -15.48
C ILE A 307 11.83 11.16 -15.34
N ARG A 308 12.28 12.40 -15.55
CA ARG A 308 13.63 12.83 -15.19
C ARG A 308 13.58 13.62 -13.89
N LEU A 309 14.18 13.09 -12.82
CA LEU A 309 14.05 13.68 -11.48
C LEU A 309 14.64 15.10 -11.41
N SER A 310 15.67 15.41 -12.20
CA SER A 310 16.25 16.75 -12.25
C SER A 310 15.29 17.83 -12.76
N GLY A 311 14.22 17.47 -13.48
CA GLY A 311 13.17 18.38 -13.90
C GLY A 311 12.03 18.54 -12.89
N GLU A 312 12.03 17.74 -11.81
CA GLU A 312 10.95 17.67 -10.86
C GLU A 312 11.27 18.44 -9.57
N LYS A 313 10.24 19.05 -8.96
CA LYS A 313 10.38 19.74 -7.66
C LYS A 313 10.39 18.78 -6.46
N ARG A 314 9.97 17.54 -6.68
CA ARG A 314 9.84 16.47 -5.68
C ARG A 314 9.77 15.12 -6.38
N VAL A 315 9.99 14.04 -5.63
CA VAL A 315 9.81 12.69 -6.16
C VAL A 315 8.32 12.49 -6.52
N PRO A 316 7.96 12.13 -7.76
CA PRO A 316 6.57 11.93 -8.13
C PRO A 316 5.88 10.85 -7.29
N THR A 317 4.57 10.99 -7.11
CA THR A 317 3.81 10.21 -6.13
C THR A 317 3.94 8.70 -6.33
N PHE A 318 3.86 8.22 -7.57
CA PHE A 318 3.96 6.80 -7.91
C PHE A 318 5.34 6.39 -8.43
N TRP A 319 6.34 7.22 -8.19
CA TRP A 319 7.71 6.88 -8.57
C TRP A 319 8.22 5.72 -7.71
N SER A 320 8.76 4.71 -8.35
CA SER A 320 9.24 3.47 -7.71
C SER A 320 10.76 3.32 -7.75
N SER A 321 11.43 4.05 -8.64
CA SER A 321 12.85 3.88 -9.00
C SER A 321 13.17 2.55 -9.68
N CYS A 322 12.16 1.72 -9.91
CA CYS A 322 12.27 0.38 -10.44
C CYS A 322 11.81 0.40 -11.89
N CYS A 323 12.67 0.88 -12.80
CA CYS A 323 12.37 0.98 -14.23
C CYS A 323 13.03 -0.16 -15.03
N HIS A 324 12.54 -0.33 -16.26
CA HIS A 324 12.69 -1.54 -17.07
C HIS A 324 14.12 -1.84 -17.62
N TRP A 325 15.10 -0.93 -17.51
CA TRP A 325 16.41 -1.17 -18.13
C TRP A 325 17.14 -2.36 -17.48
N ASN A 326 17.02 -3.53 -18.11
CA ASN A 326 17.70 -4.78 -17.80
C ASN A 326 17.37 -5.42 -16.44
N SER A 327 16.11 -5.30 -15.99
CA SER A 327 15.71 -5.77 -14.65
C SER A 327 14.32 -6.42 -14.64
N ASP A 328 14.24 -7.65 -14.13
CA ASP A 328 12.97 -8.38 -13.93
C ASP A 328 12.20 -7.97 -12.66
N ARG A 329 12.72 -6.99 -11.89
CA ARG A 329 12.08 -6.55 -10.63
C ARG A 329 10.65 -6.00 -10.80
N PRO A 330 10.34 -5.15 -11.80
CA PRO A 330 8.97 -4.71 -12.05
C PRO A 330 8.04 -5.90 -12.34
N LEU A 331 8.51 -6.87 -13.14
CA LEU A 331 7.77 -8.09 -13.45
C LEU A 331 7.41 -8.88 -12.19
N TYR A 332 8.40 -9.14 -11.32
CA TYR A 332 8.14 -9.87 -10.07
C TYR A 332 7.16 -9.12 -9.17
N ALA A 333 7.28 -7.80 -9.08
CA ALA A 333 6.38 -6.99 -8.27
C ALA A 333 4.92 -7.06 -8.78
N ASP A 334 4.73 -6.99 -10.10
CA ASP A 334 3.40 -7.06 -10.71
C ASP A 334 2.78 -8.44 -10.57
N ILE A 335 3.55 -9.51 -10.78
CA ILE A 335 3.08 -10.87 -10.57
C ILE A 335 2.67 -11.05 -9.10
N ILE A 336 3.49 -10.63 -8.13
CA ILE A 336 3.15 -10.71 -6.71
C ILE A 336 1.85 -9.94 -6.41
N ALA A 337 1.72 -8.71 -6.93
CA ALA A 337 0.55 -7.89 -6.71
C ALA A 337 -0.72 -8.50 -7.33
N LEU A 338 -0.64 -9.05 -8.54
CA LEU A 338 -1.76 -9.72 -9.20
C LEU A 338 -2.17 -11.01 -8.47
N MET A 339 -1.22 -11.78 -7.94
CA MET A 339 -1.52 -12.94 -7.12
C MET A 339 -2.26 -12.54 -5.83
N VAL A 340 -1.84 -11.45 -5.18
CA VAL A 340 -2.57 -10.89 -4.02
C VAL A 340 -3.93 -10.33 -4.44
N ALA A 341 -4.06 -9.75 -5.64
CA ALA A 341 -5.32 -9.27 -6.19
C ALA A 341 -6.34 -10.42 -6.38
N MET A 342 -5.89 -11.60 -6.78
CA MET A 342 -6.76 -12.79 -6.86
C MET A 342 -7.31 -13.17 -5.48
N VAL A 343 -6.46 -13.17 -4.44
CA VAL A 343 -6.88 -13.44 -3.05
C VAL A 343 -7.86 -12.37 -2.58
N PHE A 344 -7.55 -11.10 -2.83
CA PHE A 344 -8.42 -9.97 -2.54
C PHE A 344 -9.80 -10.09 -3.21
N GLY A 345 -9.84 -10.45 -4.49
CA GLY A 345 -11.07 -10.70 -5.23
C GLY A 345 -11.87 -11.89 -4.68
N ALA A 346 -11.18 -12.98 -4.33
CA ALA A 346 -11.81 -14.18 -3.78
C ALA A 346 -12.52 -13.94 -2.44
N VAL A 347 -12.08 -12.97 -1.63
CA VAL A 347 -12.79 -12.58 -0.38
C VAL A 347 -14.23 -12.16 -0.67
N HIS A 348 -14.48 -11.47 -1.78
CA HIS A 348 -15.83 -11.01 -2.15
C HIS A 348 -16.77 -12.16 -2.52
N CYS A 349 -16.23 -13.32 -2.91
CA CYS A 349 -17.02 -14.53 -3.13
C CYS A 349 -17.57 -15.13 -1.84
N ALA A 350 -17.10 -14.73 -0.65
CA ALA A 350 -17.68 -15.20 0.61
C ALA A 350 -19.15 -14.77 0.80
N ALA A 351 -19.58 -13.71 0.10
CA ALA A 351 -20.97 -13.26 0.05
C ALA A 351 -21.79 -13.96 -1.08
N TRP A 352 -21.29 -15.06 -1.66
CA TRP A 352 -21.92 -15.72 -2.82
C TRP A 352 -23.38 -16.09 -2.57
N SER A 353 -23.67 -16.63 -1.39
CA SER A 353 -24.99 -17.07 -0.97
C SER A 353 -25.79 -15.99 -0.25
N TYR A 354 -25.29 -14.75 -0.12
CA TYR A 354 -26.01 -13.73 0.63
C TYR A 354 -27.30 -13.31 -0.08
N VAL A 355 -28.28 -12.88 0.72
CA VAL A 355 -29.52 -12.28 0.23
C VAL A 355 -29.24 -10.82 -0.13
N PHE A 356 -29.72 -10.41 -1.30
CA PHE A 356 -29.59 -9.03 -1.78
C PHE A 356 -31.00 -8.43 -1.95
N PRO A 357 -31.14 -7.09 -1.90
CA PRO A 357 -32.42 -6.42 -2.11
C PRO A 357 -33.06 -6.70 -3.48
N SER A 358 -32.27 -7.12 -4.48
CA SER A 358 -32.79 -7.58 -5.77
C SER A 358 -31.92 -8.66 -6.39
N LEU A 359 -32.54 -9.49 -7.25
CA LEU A 359 -31.83 -10.53 -8.02
C LEU A 359 -30.75 -9.94 -8.92
N GLU A 360 -30.99 -8.75 -9.49
CA GLU A 360 -30.01 -8.08 -10.34
C GLU A 360 -28.78 -7.63 -9.54
N GLN A 361 -28.97 -7.09 -8.34
CA GLN A 361 -27.85 -6.75 -7.46
C GLN A 361 -27.04 -7.99 -7.07
N GLN A 362 -27.71 -9.12 -6.79
CA GLN A 362 -27.03 -10.39 -6.50
C GLN A 362 -26.21 -10.90 -7.69
N ARG A 363 -26.79 -10.88 -8.90
CA ARG A 363 -26.10 -11.30 -10.13
C ARG A 363 -24.91 -10.39 -10.44
N MET A 364 -25.09 -9.08 -10.35
CA MET A 364 -24.02 -8.11 -10.55
C MET A 364 -22.89 -8.31 -9.54
N TRP A 365 -23.21 -8.54 -8.26
CA TRP A 365 -22.20 -8.85 -7.24
C TRP A 365 -21.38 -10.07 -7.61
N ARG A 366 -22.04 -11.19 -7.94
CA ARG A 366 -21.36 -12.45 -8.31
C ARG A 366 -20.47 -12.29 -9.54
N VAL A 367 -20.97 -11.63 -10.58
CA VAL A 367 -20.20 -11.36 -11.80
C VAL A 367 -18.99 -10.48 -11.50
N CYS A 368 -19.17 -9.39 -10.73
CA CYS A 368 -18.07 -8.49 -10.40
C CYS A 368 -17.04 -9.15 -9.47
N ALA A 369 -17.48 -9.92 -8.47
CA ALA A 369 -16.60 -10.67 -7.56
C ALA A 369 -15.75 -11.69 -8.32
N LEU A 370 -16.37 -12.45 -9.24
CA LEU A 370 -15.63 -13.36 -10.13
C LEU A 370 -14.69 -12.60 -11.07
N ALA A 371 -15.13 -11.47 -11.63
CA ALA A 371 -14.29 -10.66 -12.52
C ALA A 371 -13.01 -10.19 -11.81
N ILE A 372 -13.12 -9.61 -10.61
CA ILE A 372 -11.93 -9.13 -9.87
C ILE A 372 -11.05 -10.26 -9.35
N ALA A 373 -11.61 -11.46 -9.12
CA ALA A 373 -10.82 -12.65 -8.74
C ALA A 373 -10.13 -13.31 -9.95
N ALA A 374 -10.76 -13.29 -11.13
CA ALA A 374 -10.32 -14.05 -12.30
C ALA A 374 -9.49 -13.22 -13.30
N ILE A 375 -9.78 -11.93 -13.50
CA ILE A 375 -9.04 -11.05 -14.45
C ILE A 375 -7.53 -10.97 -14.14
N PRO A 376 -7.08 -10.89 -12.87
CA PRO A 376 -5.64 -10.81 -12.59
C PRO A 376 -4.84 -12.04 -13.04
N LEU A 377 -5.45 -13.23 -13.11
CA LEU A 377 -4.78 -14.47 -13.49
C LEU A 377 -4.22 -14.45 -14.93
N PRO A 378 -5.03 -14.22 -15.98
CA PRO A 378 -4.51 -14.13 -17.33
C PRO A 378 -3.64 -12.88 -17.56
N MET A 379 -3.80 -11.80 -16.79
CA MET A 379 -2.85 -10.68 -16.77
C MET A 379 -1.47 -11.12 -16.24
N ALA A 380 -1.42 -11.89 -15.15
CA ALA A 380 -0.18 -12.42 -14.59
C ALA A 380 0.48 -13.41 -15.56
N ALA A 381 -0.31 -14.27 -16.20
CA ALA A 381 0.17 -15.17 -17.24
C ALA A 381 0.75 -14.40 -18.44
N ALA A 382 0.09 -13.33 -18.89
CA ALA A 382 0.60 -12.48 -19.97
C ALA A 382 1.92 -11.81 -19.58
N PHE A 383 2.04 -11.27 -18.37
CA PHE A 383 3.29 -10.73 -17.83
C PHE A 383 4.41 -11.78 -17.83
N ALA A 384 4.14 -13.00 -17.36
CA ALA A 384 5.13 -14.07 -17.28
C ALA A 384 5.59 -14.58 -18.66
N VAL A 385 4.69 -14.66 -19.64
CA VAL A 385 4.98 -15.18 -20.99
C VAL A 385 5.66 -14.14 -21.87
N PHE A 386 5.20 -12.89 -21.81
CA PHE A 386 5.62 -11.86 -22.77
C PHE A 386 6.56 -10.80 -22.20
N ASN A 387 6.81 -10.79 -20.89
CA ASN A 387 7.65 -9.85 -20.15
C ASN A 387 7.73 -8.45 -20.81
N PRO A 388 6.76 -7.55 -20.55
CA PRO A 388 6.73 -6.22 -21.18
C PRO A 388 7.94 -5.35 -20.83
N PHE A 389 8.71 -5.73 -19.81
CA PHE A 389 9.85 -4.98 -19.31
C PHE A 389 11.18 -5.40 -19.94
N PHE A 390 11.20 -6.38 -20.86
CA PHE A 390 12.42 -6.80 -21.56
C PHE A 390 12.41 -6.38 -23.03
N THR A 391 13.35 -5.51 -23.42
CA THR A 391 13.47 -4.94 -24.78
C THR A 391 13.95 -5.92 -25.86
N GLY A 392 14.27 -7.17 -25.50
CA GLY A 392 14.94 -8.13 -26.38
C GLY A 392 14.03 -9.04 -27.23
N THR A 393 12.72 -9.15 -26.96
CA THR A 393 11.92 -10.22 -27.58
C THR A 393 10.64 -9.72 -28.27
N ARG A 394 10.67 -9.79 -29.62
CA ARG A 394 9.58 -9.77 -30.62
C ARG A 394 8.73 -8.49 -30.75
N ARG A 395 9.24 -7.52 -31.52
CA ARG A 395 8.39 -6.60 -32.32
C ARG A 395 7.49 -7.42 -33.23
N GLY A 396 6.25 -7.66 -32.84
CA GLY A 396 5.30 -8.46 -33.59
C GLY A 396 3.89 -8.37 -33.03
N ILE A 397 2.98 -9.19 -33.58
CA ILE A 397 1.55 -9.21 -33.23
C ILE A 397 1.30 -9.42 -31.72
N PHE A 398 2.19 -10.13 -31.03
CA PHE A 398 2.08 -10.40 -29.59
C PHE A 398 2.19 -9.14 -28.72
N ASN A 399 3.10 -8.21 -29.05
CA ASN A 399 3.18 -6.93 -28.33
C ASN A 399 1.92 -6.09 -28.56
N TYR A 400 1.36 -6.13 -29.77
CA TYR A 400 0.11 -5.42 -30.08
C TYR A 400 -1.07 -6.00 -29.30
N ILE A 401 -1.18 -7.34 -29.24
CA ILE A 401 -2.21 -8.02 -28.45
C ILE A 401 -2.06 -7.68 -26.96
N GLN A 402 -0.84 -7.72 -26.41
CA GLN A 402 -0.60 -7.37 -25.01
C GLN A 402 -0.94 -5.91 -24.70
N ASN A 403 -0.58 -4.97 -25.59
CA ASN A 403 -0.89 -3.54 -25.45
C ASN A 403 -2.39 -3.23 -25.49
N ILE A 404 -3.23 -4.11 -26.06
CA ILE A 404 -4.69 -3.99 -26.01
C ILE A 404 -5.26 -4.73 -24.82
N TYR A 405 -4.77 -5.95 -24.58
CA TYR A 405 -5.27 -6.85 -23.55
C TYR A 405 -5.07 -6.29 -22.14
N MET A 406 -3.90 -5.73 -21.84
CA MET A 406 -3.59 -5.22 -20.50
C MET A 406 -4.47 -4.01 -20.11
N PRO A 407 -4.60 -2.95 -20.94
CA PRO A 407 -5.52 -1.86 -20.63
C PRO A 407 -6.98 -2.28 -20.60
N LEU A 408 -7.42 -3.19 -21.48
CA LEU A 408 -8.79 -3.70 -21.47
C LEU A 408 -9.08 -4.47 -20.18
N GLY A 409 -8.17 -5.36 -19.76
CA GLY A 409 -8.26 -6.08 -18.49
C GLY A 409 -8.33 -5.13 -17.29
N ALA A 410 -7.45 -4.12 -17.25
CA ALA A 410 -7.46 -3.10 -16.21
C ALA A 410 -8.77 -2.29 -16.20
N LEU A 411 -9.30 -1.90 -17.35
CA LEU A 411 -10.56 -1.17 -17.47
C LEU A 411 -11.74 -2.00 -16.94
N LEU A 412 -11.84 -3.27 -17.37
CA LEU A 412 -12.90 -4.18 -16.91
C LEU A 412 -12.80 -4.43 -15.40
N TYR A 413 -11.58 -4.56 -14.88
CA TYR A 413 -11.32 -4.69 -13.45
C TYR A 413 -11.80 -3.44 -12.67
N ILE A 414 -11.43 -2.23 -13.12
CA ILE A 414 -11.83 -0.97 -12.48
C ILE A 414 -13.35 -0.81 -12.50
N ILE A 415 -14.01 -1.13 -13.62
CA ILE A 415 -15.47 -1.10 -13.71
C ILE A 415 -16.10 -2.06 -12.70
N ALA A 416 -15.61 -3.31 -12.62
CA ALA A 416 -16.10 -4.29 -11.65
C ALA A 416 -15.88 -3.82 -10.20
N ARG A 417 -14.75 -3.16 -9.90
CA ARG A 417 -14.45 -2.57 -8.58
C ARG A 417 -15.41 -1.45 -8.21
N VAL A 418 -15.65 -0.50 -9.12
CA VAL A 418 -16.61 0.60 -8.89
C VAL A 418 -18.01 0.04 -8.64
N LEU A 419 -18.43 -0.95 -9.44
CA LEU A 419 -19.73 -1.61 -9.25
C LEU A 419 -19.83 -2.31 -7.89
N LEU A 420 -18.80 -3.03 -7.46
CA LEU A 420 -18.79 -3.64 -6.12
C LEU A 420 -18.88 -2.59 -5.01
N LEU A 421 -18.13 -1.48 -5.10
CA LEU A 421 -18.23 -0.40 -4.12
C LEU A 421 -19.64 0.20 -4.06
N VAL A 422 -20.27 0.46 -5.21
CA VAL A 422 -21.66 0.92 -5.27
C VAL A 422 -22.63 -0.12 -4.69
N LEU A 423 -22.44 -1.40 -4.98
CA LEU A 423 -23.27 -2.49 -4.44
C LEU A 423 -23.13 -2.63 -2.92
N THR A 424 -21.92 -2.45 -2.37
CA THR A 424 -21.74 -2.49 -0.90
C THR A 424 -22.56 -1.42 -0.18
N ILE A 425 -22.68 -0.22 -0.76
CA ILE A 425 -23.45 0.87 -0.17
C ILE A 425 -24.96 0.65 -0.39
N THR A 426 -25.35 0.28 -1.60
CA THR A 426 -26.78 0.12 -1.94
C THR A 426 -27.44 -1.06 -1.23
N THR A 427 -26.68 -2.09 -0.86
CA THR A 427 -27.20 -3.23 -0.10
C THR A 427 -27.47 -2.93 1.38
N LEU A 428 -26.98 -1.81 1.91
CA LEU A 428 -27.29 -1.39 3.29
C LEU A 428 -28.74 -0.93 3.48
N ARG A 429 -29.47 -0.64 2.40
CA ARG A 429 -30.85 -0.16 2.45
C ARG A 429 -31.85 -1.18 2.97
N ASP A 430 -31.51 -2.46 2.85
CA ASP A 430 -32.39 -3.58 3.17
C ASP A 430 -31.53 -4.72 3.72
N LEU A 431 -31.30 -4.67 5.03
CA LEU A 431 -30.52 -5.65 5.78
C LEU A 431 -31.46 -6.52 6.61
N PRO A 432 -31.19 -7.83 6.72
CA PRO A 432 -32.01 -8.74 7.53
C PRO A 432 -31.90 -8.40 9.03
N PRO A 433 -32.90 -8.76 9.86
CA PRO A 433 -32.93 -8.46 11.29
C PRO A 433 -31.66 -8.92 12.05
N SER A 434 -31.09 -10.05 11.67
CA SER A 434 -29.85 -10.59 12.26
C SER A 434 -28.61 -9.71 12.02
N ALA A 435 -28.66 -8.80 11.04
CA ALA A 435 -27.59 -7.79 10.84
C ALA A 435 -27.51 -6.80 12.01
N TYR A 436 -28.63 -6.56 12.71
CA TYR A 436 -28.76 -5.59 13.81
C TYR A 436 -28.52 -6.21 15.19
N GLN A 437 -28.37 -7.52 15.28
CA GLN A 437 -28.07 -8.22 16.53
C GLN A 437 -26.59 -8.02 16.91
N THR A 438 -26.34 -7.71 18.17
CA THR A 438 -25.00 -7.62 18.77
C THR A 438 -24.46 -9.02 19.09
N VAL A 439 -23.13 -9.15 19.10
CA VAL A 439 -22.45 -10.40 19.41
C VAL A 439 -22.50 -10.65 20.92
N GLN A 440 -22.90 -11.84 21.35
CA GLN A 440 -23.27 -12.10 22.76
C GLN A 440 -22.14 -11.86 23.76
N TRP A 441 -20.86 -12.08 23.41
CA TRP A 441 -19.76 -11.82 24.35
C TRP A 441 -19.38 -10.34 24.46
N THR A 442 -19.80 -9.50 23.52
CA THR A 442 -19.47 -8.06 23.54
C THR A 442 -20.24 -7.29 24.61
N THR A 443 -21.39 -7.81 25.04
CA THR A 443 -22.19 -7.26 26.14
C THR A 443 -21.53 -7.41 27.51
N TRP A 444 -20.51 -8.28 27.61
CA TRP A 444 -19.73 -8.50 28.84
C TRP A 444 -18.58 -7.50 28.98
N ILE A 445 -18.31 -6.73 27.92
CA ILE A 445 -17.30 -5.67 27.93
C ILE A 445 -18.06 -4.36 28.16
N PRO A 446 -17.79 -3.63 29.27
CA PRO A 446 -18.44 -2.35 29.50
C PRO A 446 -18.15 -1.41 28.33
N HIS A 447 -19.22 -0.96 27.69
CA HIS A 447 -19.15 0.08 26.67
C HIS A 447 -18.80 1.39 27.39
N VAL A 448 -17.65 2.00 27.04
CA VAL A 448 -17.15 3.25 27.63
C VAL A 448 -17.70 4.45 26.89
#